data_AF-A0A4Q4D0U4-F1
#
_entry.id   AF-A0A4Q4D0U4-F1
#
_cell.length_a   1.000
_cell.length_b   1.000
_cell.length_c   1.000
_cell.angle_alpha   90.00
_cell.angle_beta   90.00
_cell.angle_gamma   90.00
#
_symmetry.space_group_name_H-M   'P 1'
#
loop_
_entity.id
_entity.type
_entity.pdbx_description
1 polymer ?
#
loop_
_entity_poly.entity_id
_entity_poly.type
_entity_poly.pdbx_seq_one_letter_code
_entity_poly.pdbx_strand_id
1 'polypeptide(L)'
;MAAEQLEFLTSGLPASPRYATELNPAVVQQLEVARGEMRAYLGIAPAANPDVVIASLRRASEALRAGSRATAEAALTGPAFTAGPAGTLARLSAMPRLPRTAEAAGLVASDFDRMERRR
;
A
#
# COMPACT_ATOMS: atom_id res chain seq x y z
N MET A 1 0.06 7.11 4.81
CA MET A 1 1.50 6.92 4.44
C MET A 1 1.58 6.37 3.03
N ALA A 2 2.73 6.42 2.35
CA ALA A 2 2.86 5.86 0.99
C ALA A 2 2.46 4.37 0.92
N ALA A 3 2.86 3.56 1.91
CA ALA A 3 2.54 2.14 1.93
C ALA A 3 1.03 1.83 2.04
N GLU A 4 0.34 2.56 2.91
CA GLU A 4 -1.12 2.49 3.05
C GLU A 4 -1.84 2.94 1.77
N GLN A 5 -1.35 4.00 1.12
CA GLN A 5 -1.94 4.49 -0.14
C GLN A 5 -1.80 3.46 -1.26
N LEU A 6 -0.65 2.79 -1.39
CA LEU A 6 -0.47 1.73 -2.39
C LEU A 6 -1.43 0.57 -2.14
N GLU A 7 -1.58 0.13 -0.88
CA GLU A 7 -2.57 -0.89 -0.53
C GLU A 7 -3.98 -0.48 -0.94
N PHE A 8 -4.38 0.74 -0.59
CA PHE A 8 -5.71 1.29 -0.88
C PHE A 8 -5.96 1.44 -2.39
N LEU A 9 -5.00 1.99 -3.16
CA LEU A 9 -5.16 2.14 -4.60
C LEU A 9 -5.32 0.77 -5.26
N THR A 10 -4.52 -0.20 -4.86
CA THR A 10 -4.52 -1.52 -5.47
C THR A 10 -5.82 -2.29 -5.18
N SER A 11 -6.41 -2.17 -3.98
CA SER A 11 -7.71 -2.83 -3.68
C SER A 11 -8.92 -2.00 -4.09
N GLY A 12 -8.81 -0.68 -3.98
CA GLY A 12 -9.92 0.26 -4.15
C GLY A 12 -10.24 0.60 -5.60
N LEU A 13 -9.24 0.67 -6.49
CA LEU A 13 -9.48 1.01 -7.90
C LEU A 13 -10.35 -0.03 -8.63
N PRO A 14 -10.09 -1.34 -8.51
CA PRO A 14 -10.94 -2.36 -9.13
C PRO A 14 -12.34 -2.44 -8.53
N ALA A 15 -12.50 -2.07 -7.25
CA ALA A 15 -13.78 -2.07 -6.56
C ALA A 15 -14.63 -0.81 -6.83
N SER A 16 -14.05 0.24 -7.44
CA SER A 16 -14.74 1.51 -7.66
C SER A 16 -15.62 1.47 -8.91
N PRO A 17 -16.94 1.66 -8.82
CA PRO A 17 -17.81 1.71 -10.00
C PRO A 17 -17.43 2.82 -10.99
N ARG A 18 -16.77 3.88 -10.49
CA ARG A 18 -16.33 5.02 -11.30
C ARG A 18 -15.11 4.71 -12.16
N TYR A 19 -14.22 3.84 -11.69
CA TYR A 19 -12.92 3.60 -12.33
C TYR A 19 -12.82 2.19 -12.94
N ALA A 20 -13.52 1.20 -12.38
CA ALA A 20 -13.38 -0.20 -12.76
C ALA A 20 -13.66 -0.50 -14.24
N THR A 21 -14.54 0.28 -14.89
CA THR A 21 -14.88 0.12 -16.31
C THR A 21 -13.89 0.78 -17.26
N GLU A 22 -13.17 1.80 -16.80
CA GLU A 22 -12.25 2.60 -17.61
C GLU A 22 -10.77 2.27 -17.35
N LEU A 23 -10.47 1.58 -16.25
CA LEU A 23 -9.11 1.29 -15.82
C LEU A 23 -8.41 0.38 -16.82
N ASN A 24 -7.18 0.72 -17.17
CA ASN A 24 -6.36 -0.17 -17.98
C ASN A 24 -5.96 -1.42 -17.17
N PRO A 25 -6.23 -2.66 -17.65
CA PRO A 25 -5.84 -3.89 -16.97
C PRO A 25 -4.33 -3.97 -16.66
N ALA A 26 -3.48 -3.35 -17.50
CA ALA A 26 -2.05 -3.28 -17.25
C ALA A 26 -1.71 -2.46 -15.99
N VAL A 27 -2.49 -1.41 -15.69
CA VAL A 27 -2.31 -0.61 -14.47
C VAL A 27 -2.67 -1.42 -13.24
N VAL A 28 -3.77 -2.21 -13.28
CA VAL A 28 -4.15 -3.12 -12.19
C VAL A 28 -3.02 -4.11 -11.91
N GLN A 29 -2.49 -4.75 -12.96
CA GLN A 29 -1.43 -5.72 -12.82
C GLN A 29 -0.16 -5.12 -12.19
N GLN A 30 0.20 -3.89 -12.60
CA GLN A 30 1.38 -3.21 -12.08
C GLN A 30 1.21 -2.78 -10.61
N LEU A 31 0.00 -2.38 -10.22
CA LEU A 31 -0.33 -2.10 -8.83
C LEU A 31 -0.20 -3.34 -7.95
N GLU A 32 -0.68 -4.51 -8.39
CA GLU A 32 -0.52 -5.77 -7.63
C GLU A 32 0.96 -6.18 -7.52
N VAL A 33 1.74 -5.98 -8.59
CA VAL A 33 3.19 -6.23 -8.60
C VAL A 33 3.93 -5.29 -7.62
N ALA A 34 3.57 -4.01 -7.60
CA ALA A 34 4.11 -3.03 -6.66
C ALA A 34 3.73 -3.35 -5.20
N ARG A 35 2.46 -3.71 -4.95
CA ARG A 35 1.99 -4.17 -3.64
C ARG A 35 2.81 -5.38 -3.18
N GLY A 36 3.06 -6.35 -4.06
CA GLY A 36 3.88 -7.52 -3.75
C GLY A 36 5.30 -7.16 -3.32
N GLU A 37 5.98 -6.28 -4.05
CA GLU A 37 7.32 -5.78 -3.71
C GLU A 37 7.33 -5.10 -2.33
N MET A 38 6.37 -4.20 -2.10
CA MET A 38 6.25 -3.49 -0.84
C MET A 38 5.96 -4.44 0.33
N ARG A 39 5.02 -5.37 0.17
CA ARG A 39 4.69 -6.36 1.22
C ARG A 39 5.90 -7.24 1.54
N ALA A 40 6.62 -7.71 0.52
CA ALA A 40 7.84 -8.49 0.70
C ALA A 40 8.90 -7.71 1.49
N TYR A 41 9.14 -6.45 1.12
CA TYR A 41 10.06 -5.59 1.85
C TYR A 41 9.61 -5.39 3.30
N LEU A 42 8.36 -5.01 3.53
CA LEU A 42 7.84 -4.71 4.87
C LEU A 42 7.69 -5.94 5.78
N GLY A 43 7.73 -7.15 5.22
CA GLY A 43 7.41 -8.36 5.98
C GLY A 43 5.91 -8.45 6.27
N ILE A 44 5.09 -8.16 5.25
CA ILE A 44 3.65 -8.36 5.27
C ILE A 44 3.36 -9.64 4.50
N ALA A 45 2.48 -10.49 5.03
CA ALA A 45 2.08 -11.73 4.35
C ALA A 45 1.48 -11.41 2.97
N PRO A 46 1.86 -12.13 1.91
CA PRO A 46 1.41 -11.81 0.55
C PRO A 46 -0.11 -11.91 0.41
N ALA A 47 -0.73 -12.87 1.10
CA ALA A 47 -2.17 -13.08 1.13
C ALA A 47 -2.89 -12.33 2.27
N ALA A 48 -2.23 -11.37 2.94
CA ALA A 48 -2.87 -10.58 3.98
C ALA A 48 -4.07 -9.80 3.41
N ASN A 49 -5.18 -9.77 4.17
CA ASN A 49 -6.34 -8.98 3.79
C ASN A 49 -5.95 -7.49 3.69
N PRO A 50 -6.16 -6.84 2.54
CA PRO A 50 -5.74 -5.45 2.33
C PRO A 50 -6.40 -4.48 3.32
N ASP A 51 -7.66 -4.68 3.70
CA ASP A 51 -8.36 -3.78 4.63
C ASP A 51 -7.73 -3.82 6.02
N VAL A 52 -7.30 -5.01 6.46
CA VAL A 52 -6.58 -5.19 7.74
C VAL A 52 -5.22 -4.49 7.67
N VAL A 53 -4.48 -4.67 6.57
CA VAL A 53 -3.17 -4.02 6.38
C VAL A 53 -3.30 -2.50 6.36
N ILE A 54 -4.26 -1.95 5.59
CA ILE A 54 -4.54 -0.51 5.51
C ILE A 54 -4.86 0.05 6.90
N ALA A 55 -5.80 -0.57 7.63
CA ALA A 55 -6.21 -0.11 8.94
C ALA A 55 -5.05 -0.15 9.95
N SER A 56 -4.22 -1.18 9.93
CA SER A 56 -3.05 -1.29 10.80
C SER A 56 -1.95 -0.28 10.45
N LEU A 57 -1.63 -0.09 9.16
CA LEU A 57 -0.65 0.90 8.73
C LEU A 57 -1.11 2.34 9.03
N ARG A 58 -2.40 2.62 8.90
CA ARG A 58 -2.99 3.92 9.27
C ARG A 58 -2.85 4.18 10.77
N ARG A 59 -3.30 3.25 11.62
CA ARG A 59 -3.16 3.36 13.08
C ARG A 59 -1.70 3.50 13.52
N ALA A 60 -0.78 2.75 12.90
CA ALA A 60 0.64 2.88 13.18
C ALA A 60 1.16 4.28 12.80
N SER A 61 0.73 4.81 11.66
CA SER A 61 1.10 6.16 11.23
C SER A 61 0.60 7.25 12.17
N GLU A 62 -0.64 7.15 12.64
CA GLU A 62 -1.23 8.08 13.61
C GLU A 62 -0.50 8.02 14.95
N ALA A 63 -0.20 6.81 15.44
CA ALA A 63 0.56 6.60 16.67
C ALA A 63 1.97 7.20 16.60
N LEU A 64 2.67 7.03 15.48
CA LEU A 64 3.98 7.64 15.26
C LEU A 64 3.91 9.17 15.26
N ARG A 65 2.89 9.77 14.63
CA ARG A 65 2.67 11.22 14.67
C ARG A 65 2.37 11.73 16.08
N ALA A 66 1.69 10.92 16.88
CA ALA A 66 1.45 11.19 18.30
C ALA A 66 2.68 10.89 19.20
N GLY A 67 3.82 10.48 18.63
CA GLY A 67 5.05 10.17 19.38
C GLY A 67 5.03 8.82 20.13
N SER A 68 3.99 8.00 19.95
CA SER A 68 3.87 6.71 20.64
C SER A 68 4.35 5.55 19.76
N ARG A 69 5.61 5.17 19.96
CA ARG A 69 6.17 3.97 19.31
C ARG A 69 5.46 2.69 19.77
N ALA A 70 5.14 2.58 21.06
CA ALA A 70 4.47 1.40 21.61
C ALA A 70 3.08 1.19 20.98
N THR A 71 2.31 2.25 20.78
CA THR A 71 1.01 2.17 20.10
C THR A 71 1.18 1.84 18.61
N ALA A 72 2.25 2.34 17.97
CA ALA A 72 2.54 1.99 16.59
C ALA A 72 2.87 0.50 16.42
N GLU A 73 3.66 -0.07 17.33
CA GLU A 73 3.95 -1.51 17.34
C GLU A 73 2.69 -2.33 17.65
N ALA A 74 1.87 -1.92 18.63
CA ALA A 74 0.60 -2.59 18.90
C ALA A 74 -0.31 -2.66 17.66
N ALA A 75 -0.34 -1.61 16.83
CA ALA A 75 -1.12 -1.57 15.60
C ALA A 75 -0.63 -2.55 14.51
N LEU A 76 0.65 -2.94 14.55
CA LEU A 76 1.30 -3.86 13.61
C LEU A 76 1.40 -5.30 14.17
N THR A 77 0.60 -5.62 15.17
CA THR A 77 0.50 -6.99 15.72
C THR A 77 -0.44 -7.84 14.87
N GLY A 78 -0.09 -9.11 14.67
CA GLY A 78 -0.95 -10.11 14.04
C GLY A 78 -0.26 -10.88 12.92
N PRO A 79 -0.93 -11.93 12.38
CA PRO A 79 -0.34 -12.83 11.39
C PRO A 79 -0.08 -12.15 10.03
N ALA A 80 -0.69 -10.99 9.77
CA ALA A 80 -0.43 -10.20 8.57
C ALA A 80 1.00 -9.64 8.52
N PHE A 81 1.67 -9.46 9.66
CA PHE A 81 3.00 -8.85 9.77
C PHE A 81 4.04 -9.91 10.18
N THR A 82 4.58 -10.61 9.19
CA THR A 82 5.53 -11.73 9.38
C THR A 82 6.90 -11.31 9.89
N ALA A 83 7.31 -10.05 9.67
CA ALA A 83 8.50 -9.47 10.31
C ALA A 83 8.27 -9.04 11.77
N GLY A 84 7.04 -9.22 12.28
CA GLY A 84 6.61 -8.73 13.58
C GLY A 84 6.45 -7.20 13.64
N PRO A 85 5.90 -6.66 14.73
CA PRO A 85 5.64 -5.23 14.87
C PRO A 85 6.87 -4.35 14.75
N ALA A 86 7.90 -4.62 15.56
CA ALA A 86 9.11 -3.83 15.59
C ALA A 86 9.92 -3.94 14.29
N GLY A 87 9.96 -5.13 13.68
CA GLY A 87 10.63 -5.37 12.41
C GLY A 87 9.95 -4.62 11.27
N THR A 88 8.63 -4.72 11.16
CA THR A 88 7.83 -3.97 10.16
C THR A 88 8.04 -2.46 10.34
N LEU A 89 8.00 -1.97 11.58
CA LEU A 89 8.18 -0.55 11.89
C LEU A 89 9.59 -0.04 11.54
N ALA A 90 10.63 -0.83 11.83
CA ALA A 90 12.00 -0.52 11.46
C ALA A 90 12.15 -0.41 9.94
N ARG A 91 11.56 -1.35 9.19
CA ARG A 91 11.59 -1.32 7.71
C ARG A 91 10.80 -0.15 7.15
N LEU A 92 9.66 0.19 7.73
CA LEU A 92 8.91 1.41 7.35
C LEU A 92 9.78 2.67 7.49
N SER A 93 10.58 2.76 8.56
CA SER A 93 11.45 3.93 8.79
C SER A 93 12.67 3.99 7.87
N ALA A 94 13.08 2.86 7.29
CA ALA A 94 14.28 2.72 6.45
C ALA A 94 13.95 2.39 4.99
N MET A 95 12.70 2.64 4.56
CA MET A 95 12.21 2.19 3.26
C MET A 95 13.00 2.82 2.11
N PRO A 96 13.67 2.01 1.26
CA PRO A 96 14.36 2.51 0.08
C PRO A 96 13.33 2.90 -0.99
N ARG A 97 13.81 3.48 -2.09
CA ARG A 97 12.98 3.55 -3.30
C ARG A 97 12.69 2.12 -3.78
N LEU A 98 11.39 1.82 -3.89
CA LEU A 98 10.90 0.55 -4.40
C LEU A 98 10.60 0.72 -5.90
N PRO A 99 11.37 0.10 -6.81
CA PRO A 99 11.32 0.40 -8.24
C PRO A 99 9.95 0.11 -8.84
N ARG A 100 9.31 -1.02 -8.48
CA ARG A 100 8.00 -1.38 -9.02
C ARG A 100 6.91 -0.45 -8.47
N THR A 101 7.05 -0.01 -7.21
CA THR A 101 6.19 1.02 -6.64
C THR A 101 6.29 2.35 -7.39
N ALA A 102 7.50 2.76 -7.74
CA ALA A 102 7.72 4.00 -8.49
C ALA A 102 7.16 3.92 -9.93
N GLU A 103 7.36 2.78 -10.60
CA GLU A 103 6.81 2.51 -11.93
C GLU A 103 5.27 2.53 -11.92
N ALA A 104 4.65 1.84 -10.96
CA ALA A 104 3.20 1.81 -10.82
C ALA A 104 2.61 3.21 -10.59
N ALA A 105 3.27 4.06 -9.80
CA ALA A 105 2.83 5.44 -9.58
C ALA A 105 2.80 6.26 -10.89
N GLY A 106 3.81 6.11 -11.75
CA GLY A 106 3.86 6.79 -13.05
C GLY A 106 2.78 6.31 -14.02
N LEU A 107 2.52 5.00 -14.04
CA LEU A 107 1.47 4.40 -14.87
C LEU A 107 0.06 4.81 -14.42
N VAL A 108 -0.19 4.84 -13.12
CA VAL A 108 -1.46 5.33 -12.57
C VAL A 108 -1.69 6.78 -12.98
N ALA A 109 -0.71 7.67 -12.77
CA ALA A 109 -0.85 9.07 -13.16
C ALA A 109 -1.18 9.22 -14.66
N SER A 110 -0.46 8.49 -15.52
CA SER A 110 -0.68 8.50 -16.97
C SER A 110 -2.07 7.99 -17.38
N ASP A 111 -2.62 7.00 -16.67
CA ASP A 111 -3.95 6.45 -16.96
C ASP A 111 -5.07 7.39 -16.49
N PHE A 112 -4.89 8.06 -15.36
CA PHE A 112 -5.80 9.11 -14.90
C PHE A 112 -5.84 10.29 -15.87
N ASP A 113 -4.68 10.78 -16.33
CA ASP A 113 -4.60 11.83 -17.35
C ASP A 113 -5.25 11.43 -18.69
N ARG A 114 -5.23 10.13 -19.02
CA ARG A 114 -5.93 9.59 -20.20
C ARG A 114 -7.44 9.61 -20.01
N MET A 115 -7.94 9.23 -18.82
CA MET A 115 -9.38 9.24 -18.51
C MET A 115 -9.95 10.66 -18.48
N GLU A 116 -9.22 11.61 -17.89
CA GLU A 116 -9.65 13.02 -17.84
C GLU A 116 -9.77 13.64 -19.24
N ARG A 117 -8.80 13.37 -20.13
CA ARG A 117 -8.85 13.88 -21.51
C ARG A 117 -9.97 13.30 -22.39
N ARG A 118 -10.65 12.23 -21.95
CA ARG A 118 -11.75 11.60 -22.69
C ARG A 118 -13.13 12.10 -22.25
N ARG A 119 -13.19 12.91 -21.19
CA ARG A 119 -14.41 13.53 -20.66
C ARG A 119 -14.60 14.92 -21.25
#